data_AF-A0A4R6Q9C8-F1
#
_entry.id   AF-A0A4R6Q9C8-F1
#
_cell.length_a   1.000
_cell.length_b   1.000
_cell.length_c   1.000
_cell.angle_alpha   90.00
_cell.angle_beta   90.00
_cell.angle_gamma   90.00
#
_symmetry.space_group_name_H-M   'P 1'
#
loop_
_entity.id
_entity.type
_entity.pdbx_description
1 polymer ?
#
loop_
_entity_poly.entity_id
_entity_poly.type
_entity_poly.pdbx_seq_one_letter_code
_entity_poly.pdbx_strand_id
1 'polypeptide(L)'
;MKSKIKILLLILSCYTLMGCPGGKFHEYKYTGMDSQDDEFAFTKVKYDGDNFLNIRTGYYIKYMKPKLSGLTATIKLSPNIDLSKNEIIKEIKSTAFGKLNKVDSLSYPNQVSESENCLTYTLTFENNNETKMLKKIKNDTISIELSNGKTLEFVRKSLE
;
A
#
# COMPACT_ATOMS: atom_id res chain seq x y z
N MET A 1 15.40 -8.35 -47.52
CA MET A 1 15.42 -9.07 -46.22
C MET A 1 15.91 -8.24 -45.03
N LYS A 2 17.02 -7.48 -45.13
CA LYS A 2 17.61 -6.74 -44.00
C LYS A 2 16.70 -5.67 -43.35
N SER A 3 15.79 -5.04 -44.11
CA SER A 3 14.85 -4.01 -43.60
C SER A 3 13.77 -4.59 -42.68
N LYS A 4 13.23 -5.78 -42.99
CA LYS A 4 12.16 -6.42 -42.19
C LYS A 4 12.64 -6.84 -40.79
N ILE A 5 13.90 -7.27 -40.68
CA ILE A 5 14.54 -7.65 -39.40
C ILE A 5 14.74 -6.41 -38.50
N LYS A 6 15.10 -5.26 -39.08
CA LYS A 6 15.25 -4.01 -38.34
C LYS A 6 13.93 -3.53 -37.73
N ILE A 7 12.82 -3.65 -38.46
CA ILE A 7 11.49 -3.28 -37.96
C ILE A 7 11.05 -4.21 -36.82
N LEU A 8 11.29 -5.52 -36.96
CA LEU A 8 10.96 -6.49 -35.92
C LEU A 8 11.72 -6.22 -34.61
N LEU A 9 13.02 -5.92 -34.70
CA LEU A 9 13.84 -5.55 -33.55
C LEU A 9 13.39 -4.23 -32.91
N LEU A 10 12.96 -3.25 -33.72
CA LEU A 10 12.43 -1.98 -33.22
C LEU A 10 11.11 -2.16 -32.44
N ILE A 11 10.21 -3.02 -32.95
CA ILE A 11 8.95 -3.35 -32.28
C ILE A 11 9.25 -4.09 -30.96
N LEU A 12 10.18 -5.06 -30.97
CA LEU A 12 10.58 -5.79 -29.76
C LEU A 12 11.17 -4.85 -28.70
N SER A 13 11.97 -3.85 -29.10
CA SER A 13 12.51 -2.86 -28.16
C SER A 13 11.44 -1.90 -27.63
N CYS A 14 10.42 -1.57 -28.41
CA CYS A 14 9.28 -0.79 -27.93
C CYS A 14 8.47 -1.55 -26.87
N TYR A 15 8.29 -2.87 -27.03
CA TYR A 15 7.61 -3.70 -26.01
C TYR A 15 8.43 -3.82 -24.71
N THR A 16 9.76 -3.90 -24.79
CA THR A 16 10.61 -3.93 -23.58
C THR A 16 10.72 -2.56 -22.90
N LEU A 17 10.63 -1.45 -23.65
CA LEU A 17 10.63 -0.09 -23.09
C LEU A 17 9.29 0.30 -22.43
N MET A 18 8.16 -0.28 -22.85
CA MET A 18 6.85 -0.05 -22.23
C MET A 18 6.67 -0.77 -20.87
N GLY A 19 7.59 -1.65 -20.49
CA GLY A 19 7.44 -2.55 -19.35
C GLY A 19 8.05 -2.08 -18.03
N CYS A 20 8.56 -0.85 -17.90
CA CYS A 20 9.12 -0.38 -16.62
C CYS A 20 7.99 0.07 -15.69
N PRO A 21 7.68 -0.67 -14.60
CA PRO A 21 6.60 -0.27 -13.71
C PRO A 21 6.96 1.06 -13.05
N GLY A 22 5.99 1.97 -12.93
CA GLY A 22 6.20 3.29 -12.32
C GLY A 22 6.67 3.26 -10.85
N GLY A 23 6.56 2.10 -10.21
CA GLY A 23 7.02 1.81 -8.87
C GLY A 23 6.87 0.34 -8.49
N LYS A 24 7.23 0.01 -7.25
CA LYS A 24 7.06 -1.31 -6.65
C LYS A 24 6.32 -1.19 -5.33
N PHE A 25 5.45 -2.15 -5.03
CA PHE A 25 4.70 -2.20 -3.78
C PHE A 25 5.02 -3.49 -3.01
N HIS A 26 5.52 -3.33 -1.80
CA HIS A 26 5.82 -4.40 -0.86
C HIS A 26 4.68 -4.51 0.15
N GLU A 27 3.70 -5.34 -0.16
CA GLU A 27 2.50 -5.58 0.66
C GLU A 27 2.80 -6.20 2.04
N TYR A 28 2.05 -5.78 3.05
CA TYR A 28 2.07 -6.40 4.38
C TYR A 28 0.78 -7.21 4.54
N LYS A 29 0.89 -8.40 5.13
CA LYS A 29 -0.21 -9.36 5.27
C LYS A 29 -0.74 -9.33 6.69
N TYR A 30 -2.05 -9.34 6.82
CA TYR A 30 -2.72 -9.40 8.11
C TYR A 30 -2.42 -10.71 8.84
N THR A 31 -2.22 -10.64 10.16
CA THR A 31 -1.89 -11.81 11.00
C THR A 31 -3.10 -12.46 11.67
N GLY A 32 -4.25 -11.80 11.66
CA GLY A 32 -5.46 -12.34 12.28
C GLY A 32 -6.13 -13.42 11.41
N MET A 33 -6.93 -14.27 12.06
CA MET A 33 -7.58 -15.42 11.42
C MET A 33 -8.84 -15.06 10.62
N ASP A 34 -9.43 -13.88 10.87
CA ASP A 34 -10.76 -13.49 10.35
C ASP A 34 -10.70 -12.69 9.03
N SER A 35 -9.68 -12.89 8.20
CA SER A 35 -9.53 -12.13 6.95
C SER A 35 -9.95 -12.87 5.70
N GLN A 36 -10.48 -12.10 4.74
CA GLN A 36 -10.59 -12.50 3.34
C GLN A 36 -9.81 -11.49 2.51
N ASP A 37 -8.94 -11.96 1.63
CA ASP A 37 -8.26 -11.09 0.65
C ASP A 37 -9.22 -10.84 -0.53
N ASP A 38 -9.29 -9.60 -1.01
CA ASP A 38 -10.09 -9.21 -2.18
C ASP A 38 -9.27 -9.22 -3.50
N GLU A 39 -9.94 -8.99 -4.62
CA GLU A 39 -9.35 -8.95 -5.97
C GLU A 39 -8.26 -7.86 -6.13
N PHE A 40 -8.23 -6.86 -5.24
CA PHE A 40 -7.32 -5.71 -5.29
C PHE A 40 -6.25 -5.75 -4.19
N ALA A 41 -6.05 -6.90 -3.56
CA ALA A 41 -5.11 -7.11 -2.46
C ALA A 41 -5.39 -6.22 -1.23
N PHE A 42 -6.67 -5.96 -0.96
CA PHE A 42 -7.12 -5.51 0.36
C PHE A 42 -7.48 -6.72 1.20
N THR A 43 -7.10 -6.67 2.47
CA THR A 43 -7.57 -7.58 3.50
C THR A 43 -8.86 -7.01 4.09
N LYS A 44 -9.96 -7.76 3.95
CA LYS A 44 -11.24 -7.46 4.57
C LYS A 44 -11.26 -7.94 6.02
N VAL A 45 -11.52 -7.02 6.96
CA VAL A 45 -11.54 -7.26 8.41
C VAL A 45 -12.84 -6.77 9.01
N LYS A 46 -13.47 -7.59 9.88
CA LYS A 46 -14.71 -7.22 10.60
C LYS A 46 -14.42 -6.12 11.64
N TYR A 47 -15.21 -5.04 11.60
CA TYR A 47 -15.13 -3.90 12.53
C TYR A 47 -16.16 -4.00 13.65
N ASP A 48 -17.44 -3.96 13.29
CA ASP A 48 -18.58 -3.98 14.22
C ASP A 48 -19.86 -4.43 13.49
N GLY A 49 -20.63 -5.34 14.08
CA GLY A 49 -21.82 -5.92 13.44
C GLY A 49 -21.51 -6.46 12.03
N ASP A 50 -22.20 -5.94 11.01
CA ASP A 50 -21.98 -6.29 9.59
C ASP A 50 -21.03 -5.34 8.85
N ASN A 51 -20.36 -4.44 9.57
CA ASN A 51 -19.42 -3.48 9.00
C ASN A 51 -18.01 -4.08 8.87
N PHE A 52 -17.36 -3.78 7.74
CA PHE A 52 -16.01 -4.25 7.43
C PHE A 52 -15.10 -3.09 7.05
N LEU A 53 -13.80 -3.28 7.33
CA LEU A 53 -12.71 -2.46 6.83
C LEU A 53 -11.99 -3.25 5.75
N ASN A 54 -11.79 -2.68 4.58
CA ASN A 54 -10.88 -3.26 3.58
C ASN A 54 -9.57 -2.51 3.68
N ILE A 55 -8.50 -3.20 4.05
CA ILE A 55 -7.22 -2.60 4.42
C ILE A 55 -6.15 -3.10 3.49
N ARG A 56 -5.43 -2.17 2.86
CA ARG A 56 -4.22 -2.47 2.10
C ARG A 56 -3.07 -1.67 2.69
N THR A 57 -2.01 -2.36 3.04
CA THR A 57 -0.85 -1.72 3.67
C THR A 57 0.45 -2.24 3.07
N GLY A 58 1.45 -1.37 3.01
CA GLY A 58 2.73 -1.75 2.46
C GLY A 58 3.74 -0.64 2.36
N TYR A 59 4.90 -1.02 1.82
CA TYR A 59 5.97 -0.10 1.48
C TYR A 59 6.01 0.11 -0.03
N TYR A 60 5.84 1.35 -0.48
CA TYR A 60 5.91 1.71 -1.88
C TYR A 60 7.28 2.31 -2.22
N ILE A 61 7.73 2.07 -3.45
CA ILE A 61 8.93 2.66 -4.03
C ILE A 61 8.51 3.25 -5.38
N LYS A 62 8.60 4.57 -5.54
CA LYS A 62 8.35 5.24 -6.81
C LYS A 62 9.67 5.40 -7.57
N TYR A 63 9.72 4.86 -8.79
CA TYR A 63 10.91 4.94 -9.64
C TYR A 63 10.95 6.22 -10.48
N MET A 64 9.79 6.86 -10.70
CA MET A 64 9.68 8.16 -11.37
C MET A 64 9.98 9.33 -10.42
N LYS A 65 10.45 10.46 -10.97
CA LYS A 65 10.75 11.67 -10.17
C LYS A 65 9.48 12.34 -9.60
N PRO A 66 9.53 12.92 -8.39
CA PRO A 66 10.57 12.72 -7.38
C PRO A 66 10.58 11.27 -6.90
N LYS A 67 11.79 10.69 -6.72
CA LYS A 67 11.96 9.33 -6.21
C LYS A 67 11.55 9.32 -4.74
N LEU A 68 10.29 8.97 -4.50
CA LEU A 68 9.73 8.86 -3.16
C LEU A 68 9.51 7.40 -2.82
N SER A 69 9.79 7.06 -1.58
CA SER A 69 9.43 5.77 -1.01
C SER A 69 8.76 6.00 0.32
N GLY A 70 7.92 5.08 0.77
CA GLY A 70 7.21 5.29 2.02
C GLY A 70 6.38 4.10 2.44
N LEU A 71 5.96 4.14 3.70
CA LEU A 71 4.90 3.28 4.18
C LEU A 71 3.56 3.91 3.84
N THR A 72 2.58 3.07 3.54
CA THR A 72 1.21 3.49 3.30
C THR A 72 0.23 2.47 3.83
N ALA A 73 -0.87 2.96 4.39
CA ALA A 73 -2.05 2.18 4.73
C ALA A 73 -3.26 2.88 4.11
N THR A 74 -3.99 2.16 3.26
CA THR A 74 -5.25 2.58 2.66
C THR A 74 -6.37 1.74 3.24
N ILE A 75 -7.37 2.40 3.81
CA ILE A 75 -8.49 1.78 4.49
C ILE A 75 -9.76 2.22 3.78
N LYS A 76 -10.45 1.30 3.14
CA LYS A 76 -11.78 1.53 2.57
C LYS A 76 -12.84 1.08 3.57
N LEU A 77 -13.75 1.99 3.86
CA LEU A 77 -14.87 1.74 4.74
C LEU A 77 -16.09 1.29 3.93
N SER A 78 -16.97 0.53 4.57
CA SER A 78 -18.31 0.27 4.03
C SER A 78 -19.04 1.60 3.79
N PRO A 79 -19.81 1.75 2.68
CA PRO A 79 -20.50 3.00 2.34
C PRO A 79 -21.45 3.53 3.42
N ASN A 80 -21.91 2.65 4.31
CA ASN A 80 -22.84 2.97 5.37
C ASN A 80 -22.16 3.66 6.58
N ILE A 81 -20.83 3.80 6.56
CA ILE A 81 -20.06 4.38 7.65
C ILE A 81 -19.76 5.86 7.34
N ASP A 82 -20.34 6.75 8.14
CA ASP A 82 -20.12 8.20 8.03
C ASP A 82 -18.75 8.59 8.60
N LEU A 83 -17.83 8.94 7.70
CA LEU A 83 -16.48 9.41 8.01
C LEU A 83 -16.42 10.73 8.78
N SER A 84 -17.46 11.57 8.68
CA SER A 84 -17.48 12.88 9.31
C SER A 84 -17.79 12.82 10.81
N LYS A 85 -18.32 11.69 11.28
CA LYS A 85 -18.83 11.54 12.66
C LYS A 85 -17.98 10.60 13.53
N ASN A 86 -17.19 9.72 12.92
CA ASN A 86 -16.45 8.70 13.65
C ASN A 86 -14.97 8.70 13.22
N GLU A 87 -14.09 9.10 14.13
CA GLU A 87 -12.69 8.68 14.05
C GLU A 87 -12.66 7.17 14.29
N ILE A 88 -12.65 6.36 13.23
CA ILE A 88 -12.59 4.88 13.32
C ILE A 88 -11.17 4.40 13.60
N ILE A 89 -10.20 5.16 13.09
CA ILE A 89 -8.78 4.87 13.18
C ILE A 89 -8.18 5.84 14.17
N LYS A 90 -7.69 5.30 15.30
CA LYS A 90 -7.03 6.09 16.34
C LYS A 90 -5.56 6.33 16.00
N GLU A 91 -4.87 5.30 15.55
CA GLU A 91 -3.45 5.41 15.19
C GLU A 91 -3.03 4.34 14.18
N ILE A 92 -2.09 4.69 13.30
CA ILE A 92 -1.35 3.73 12.49
C ILE A 92 0.14 3.94 12.73
N LYS A 93 0.85 2.87 13.06
CA LYS A 93 2.29 2.91 13.34
C LYS A 93 3.01 1.73 12.72
N SER A 94 4.25 1.97 12.33
CA SER A 94 5.24 0.96 12.01
C SER A 94 6.18 0.76 13.19
N THR A 95 6.56 -0.49 13.46
CA THR A 95 7.53 -0.82 14.50
C THR A 95 8.93 -0.30 14.16
N ALA A 96 9.29 -0.24 12.87
CA ALA A 96 10.60 0.21 12.42
C ALA A 96 10.70 1.72 12.14
N PHE A 97 9.58 2.39 11.83
CA PHE A 97 9.58 3.77 11.32
C PHE A 97 8.68 4.75 12.09
N GLY A 98 7.81 4.27 12.98
CA GLY A 98 6.95 5.11 13.80
C GLY A 98 5.60 5.42 13.15
N LYS A 99 4.99 6.54 13.54
CA LYS A 99 3.61 6.89 13.20
C LYS A 99 3.45 7.27 11.72
N LEU A 100 2.38 6.78 11.10
CA LEU A 100 1.92 7.22 9.78
C LEU A 100 0.88 8.33 9.95
N ASN A 101 0.95 9.35 9.09
CA ASN A 101 0.07 10.50 9.14
C ASN A 101 -1.04 10.37 8.10
N LYS A 102 -2.26 10.77 8.47
CA LYS A 102 -3.38 10.87 7.54
C LYS A 102 -3.04 11.90 6.45
N VAL A 103 -3.35 11.57 5.20
CA VAL A 103 -3.16 12.46 4.04
C VAL A 103 -4.44 12.54 3.22
N ASP A 104 -4.71 13.71 2.65
CA ASP A 104 -5.92 13.96 1.89
C ASP A 104 -5.86 13.43 0.45
N SER A 105 -4.67 13.08 -0.06
CA SER A 105 -4.48 12.58 -1.42
C SER A 105 -3.52 11.39 -1.49
N LEU A 106 -3.78 10.48 -2.43
CA LEU A 106 -3.00 9.25 -2.60
C LEU A 106 -1.65 9.55 -3.26
N SER A 107 -0.57 9.07 -2.63
CA SER A 107 0.71 8.93 -3.32
C SER A 107 0.61 7.88 -4.42
N TYR A 108 1.05 8.18 -5.65
CA TYR A 108 1.20 7.20 -6.74
C TYR A 108 2.13 6.06 -6.24
N PRO A 109 1.67 4.79 -6.06
CA PRO A 109 0.78 4.02 -6.94
C PRO A 109 -0.65 3.71 -6.43
N ASN A 110 -1.11 4.30 -5.33
CA ASN A 110 -2.40 3.93 -4.73
C ASN A 110 -3.63 4.62 -5.35
N GLN A 111 -3.45 5.52 -6.33
CA GLN A 111 -4.51 6.30 -6.98
C GLN A 111 -5.66 5.49 -7.60
N VAL A 112 -5.51 4.18 -7.79
CA VAL A 112 -6.55 3.28 -8.34
C VAL A 112 -7.76 3.12 -7.40
N SER A 113 -7.76 3.73 -6.22
CA SER A 113 -8.73 3.47 -5.16
C SER A 113 -9.29 4.71 -4.48
N GLU A 114 -9.21 5.88 -5.13
CA GLU A 114 -9.81 7.11 -4.60
C GLU A 114 -11.34 6.98 -4.62
N SER A 115 -11.96 6.87 -3.45
CA SER A 115 -13.41 6.96 -3.26
C SER A 115 -13.72 7.74 -1.99
N GLU A 116 -14.94 8.28 -1.89
CA GLU A 116 -15.38 9.11 -0.75
C GLU A 116 -15.24 8.41 0.62
N ASN A 117 -15.13 7.08 0.64
CA ASN A 117 -15.02 6.26 1.86
C ASN A 117 -13.62 5.68 2.07
N CYS A 118 -12.58 6.33 1.57
CA CYS A 118 -11.19 5.91 1.72
C CYS A 118 -10.40 6.83 2.65
N LEU A 119 -9.71 6.22 3.63
CA LEU A 119 -8.72 6.88 4.46
C LEU A 119 -7.32 6.42 4.05
N THR A 120 -6.41 7.37 3.89
CA THR A 120 -5.02 7.07 3.56
C THR A 120 -4.09 7.64 4.62
N TYR A 121 -3.15 6.81 5.05
CA TYR A 121 -2.07 7.17 5.96
C TYR A 121 -0.74 6.89 5.28
N THR A 122 0.21 7.82 5.40
CA THR A 122 1.53 7.66 4.80
C THR A 122 2.64 8.12 5.73
N LEU A 123 3.83 7.55 5.52
CA LEU A 123 5.10 8.05 6.03
C LEU A 123 6.09 8.00 4.88
N THR A 124 6.49 9.17 4.39
CA THR A 124 7.35 9.31 3.21
C THR A 124 8.81 9.50 3.61
N PHE A 125 9.72 8.97 2.79
CA PHE A 125 11.16 9.05 2.97
C PHE A 125 11.81 9.56 1.69
N GLU A 126 12.79 10.45 1.83
CA GLU A 126 13.69 10.80 0.73
C GLU A 126 14.62 9.63 0.43
N ASN A 127 14.64 9.20 -0.83
CA ASN A 127 15.21 7.92 -1.23
C ASN A 127 16.74 8.00 -1.41
N ASN A 128 17.48 7.81 -0.33
CA ASN A 128 18.95 7.85 -0.34
C ASN A 128 19.62 6.45 -0.32
N ASN A 129 18.91 5.39 0.08
CA ASN A 129 19.46 4.01 0.13
C ASN A 129 18.36 2.92 0.19
N GLU A 130 17.89 2.47 -0.97
CA GLU A 130 16.83 1.46 -1.10
C GLU A 130 17.15 0.14 -0.37
N THR A 131 18.37 -0.39 -0.54
CA THR A 131 18.80 -1.66 0.08
C THR A 131 18.70 -1.62 1.60
N LYS A 132 19.08 -0.51 2.24
CA LYS A 132 18.98 -0.34 3.69
C LYS A 132 17.52 -0.29 4.14
N MET A 133 16.65 0.37 3.37
CA MET A 133 15.21 0.41 3.67
C MET A 133 14.56 -0.96 3.52
N LEU A 134 14.87 -1.70 2.44
CA LEU A 134 14.36 -3.05 2.20
C LEU A 134 14.73 -4.03 3.32
N LYS A 135 15.93 -3.90 3.90
CA LYS A 135 16.33 -4.69 5.07
C LYS A 135 15.52 -4.34 6.32
N LYS A 136 15.25 -3.05 6.56
CA LYS A 136 14.45 -2.60 7.70
C LYS A 136 13.00 -3.07 7.63
N ILE A 137 12.36 -2.95 6.46
CA ILE A 137 10.96 -3.37 6.29
C ILE A 137 10.76 -4.89 6.35
N LYS A 138 11.83 -5.69 6.21
CA LYS A 138 11.72 -7.17 6.18
C LYS A 138 11.07 -7.73 7.45
N ASN A 139 11.36 -7.10 8.60
CA ASN A 139 10.85 -7.48 9.91
C ASN A 139 9.90 -6.42 10.49
N ASP A 140 9.43 -5.50 9.65
CA ASP A 140 8.54 -4.44 10.10
C ASP A 140 7.10 -4.97 10.26
N THR A 141 6.39 -4.36 11.19
CA THR A 141 4.97 -4.62 11.44
C THR A 141 4.24 -3.29 11.43
N ILE A 142 3.14 -3.22 10.69
CA ILE A 142 2.23 -2.09 10.70
C ILE A 142 1.05 -2.46 11.58
N SER A 143 0.87 -1.71 12.66
CA SER A 143 -0.25 -1.82 13.58
C SER A 143 -1.26 -0.70 13.32
N ILE A 144 -2.53 -1.06 13.21
CA ILE A 144 -3.66 -0.13 13.08
C ILE A 144 -4.50 -0.27 14.35
N GLU A 145 -4.47 0.76 15.20
CA GLU A 145 -5.30 0.85 16.39
C GLU A 145 -6.64 1.49 16.01
N LEU A 146 -7.70 0.74 16.25
CA LEU A 146 -9.08 1.15 16.01
C LEU A 146 -9.64 1.84 17.26
N SER A 147 -10.60 2.73 17.08
CA SER A 147 -11.21 3.47 18.20
C SER A 147 -12.03 2.62 19.16
N ASN A 148 -12.40 1.41 18.74
CA ASN A 148 -13.00 0.39 19.61
C ASN A 148 -11.95 -0.40 20.45
N GLY A 149 -10.68 -0.01 20.40
CA GLY A 149 -9.58 -0.63 21.15
C GLY A 149 -8.97 -1.87 20.50
N LYS A 150 -9.50 -2.35 19.37
CA LYS A 150 -8.91 -3.47 18.62
C LYS A 150 -7.66 -3.01 17.87
N THR A 151 -6.61 -3.81 17.91
CA THR A 151 -5.39 -3.60 17.12
C THR A 151 -5.32 -4.63 16.00
N LEU A 152 -5.12 -4.14 14.78
CA LEU A 152 -4.90 -4.98 13.60
C LEU A 152 -3.41 -4.95 13.24
N GLU A 153 -2.80 -6.12 13.08
CA GLU A 153 -1.38 -6.23 12.79
C GLU A 153 -1.13 -6.81 11.41
N PHE A 154 -0.22 -6.15 10.69
CA PHE A 154 0.17 -6.53 9.34
C PHE A 154 1.68 -6.69 9.30
N VAL A 155 2.16 -7.84 8.84
CA VAL A 155 3.58 -8.18 8.78
C VAL A 155 4.05 -8.27 7.35
N ARG A 156 5.30 -7.87 7.09
CA ARG A 156 5.91 -8.11 5.79
C ARG A 156 6.20 -9.60 5.64
N LYS A 157 5.42 -10.31 4.80
CA LYS A 157 5.75 -11.69 4.45
C LYS A 157 7.08 -11.67 3.69
N SER A 158 8.09 -12.35 4.23
CA SER A 158 9.34 -12.57 3.51
C SER A 158 9.00 -13.33 2.23
N LEU A 159 9.48 -12.84 1.08
CA LEU A 159 9.53 -13.67 -0.12
C LEU A 159 10.54 -14.78 0.22
N GLU A 160 10.03 -15.98 0.47
CA GLU A 160 10.82 -17.21 0.41
C GLU A 160 11.40 -17.38 -1.00
#